data_AF-A0A938WY91-F1
#
_entry.id   AF-A0A938WY91-F1
#
_cell.length_a   1.000
_cell.length_b   1.000
_cell.length_c   1.000
_cell.angle_alpha   90.00
_cell.angle_beta   90.00
_cell.angle_gamma   90.00
#
_symmetry.space_group_name_H-M   'P 1'
#
loop_
_entity.id
_entity.type
_entity.pdbx_description
1 polymer ?
#
loop_
_entity_poly.entity_id
_entity_poly.type
_entity_poly.pdbx_seq_one_letter_code
_entity_poly.pdbx_strand_id
1 'polypeptide(L)' 'ICMDQMMVAITQTSRQQIPEAQMGDIMTVVGRDGDAEITMDEMAQLRGTINYEVACGFGMRLEKIYC' A
#
# COMPACT_ATOMS: atom_id res chain seq x y z
N ILE A 1 -5.12 11.77 -3.96
CA ILE A 1 -3.70 11.79 -3.53
C ILE A 1 -3.26 13.24 -3.47
N CYS A 2 -2.69 13.67 -2.34
CA CYS A 2 -1.96 14.94 -2.21
C CYS A 2 -0.45 14.66 -2.23
N MET A 3 0.40 15.67 -2.00
CA MET A 3 1.85 15.48 -2.02
C MET A 3 2.35 14.48 -0.97
N ASP A 4 1.77 14.51 0.24
CA ASP A 4 2.25 13.75 1.40
C ASP A 4 1.18 12.90 2.09
N GLN A 5 -0.05 12.90 1.56
CA GLN A 5 -1.17 12.21 2.18
C GLN A 5 -2.08 11.54 1.14
N MET A 6 -2.61 10.38 1.52
CA MET A 6 -3.67 9.68 0.81
C MET A 6 -4.80 9.35 1.79
N MET A 7 -6.02 9.28 1.27
CA MET A 7 -7.20 8.87 2.04
C MET A 7 -7.72 7.58 1.41
N VAL A 8 -8.00 6.60 2.26
CA VAL A 8 -8.48 5.28 1.83
C VAL A 8 -9.83 5.05 2.49
N ALA A 9 -10.81 4.63 1.69
CA ALA A 9 -12.13 4.31 2.21
C ALA A 9 -12.10 2.93 2.88
N ILE A 10 -12.33 2.91 4.20
CA ILE A 10 -12.51 1.67 4.96
C ILE A 10 -14.00 1.34 4.91
N THR A 11 -14.38 0.49 3.96
CA THR A 11 -15.77 0.10 3.76
C THR A 11 -16.02 -1.25 4.40
N GLN A 12 -16.94 -1.30 5.36
CA GLN A 12 -17.49 -2.55 5.85
C GLN A 12 -18.46 -3.08 4.80
N THR A 13 -18.12 -4.22 4.19
CA THR A 13 -19.02 -4.89 3.24
C THR A 13 -19.65 -6.10 3.95
N SER A 14 -20.88 -6.47 3.57
CA SER A 14 -21.58 -7.64 4.11
C SER A 14 -20.83 -8.98 3.96
N ARG A 15 -19.74 -9.02 3.16
CA ARG A 15 -18.84 -10.16 2.99
C ARG A 15 -17.58 -10.11 3.87
N GLN A 16 -17.21 -8.96 4.42
CA GLN A 16 -15.99 -8.75 5.20
C GLN A 16 -16.25 -7.67 6.25
N GLN A 17 -16.46 -8.12 7.49
CA GLN A 17 -16.43 -7.24 8.66
C GLN A 17 -14.97 -6.93 8.98
N ILE A 18 -14.58 -5.70 8.73
CA ILE A 18 -13.25 -5.18 9.04
C ILE A 18 -13.38 -4.44 10.39
N PRO A 19 -12.50 -4.71 11.37
CA PRO A 19 -12.45 -3.92 12.59
C PRO A 19 -12.24 -2.43 12.27
N GLU A 20 -12.75 -1.54 13.12
CA GLU A 20 -12.48 -0.10 12.96
C GLU A 20 -10.98 0.15 13.07
N ALA A 21 -10.41 0.79 12.04
CA ALA A 21 -9.01 1.17 12.06
C ALA A 21 -8.76 2.26 13.11
N GLN A 22 -7.69 2.10 13.86
CA GLN A 22 -7.26 3.01 14.91
C GLN A 22 -6.01 3.78 14.48
N MET A 23 -5.78 4.90 15.17
CA MET A 23 -4.55 5.66 14.96
C MET A 23 -3.35 4.81 15.39
N GLY A 24 -2.39 4.64 14.48
CA GLY A 24 -1.20 3.83 14.72
C GLY A 24 -1.24 2.45 14.08
N ASP A 25 -2.36 2.05 13.47
CA ASP A 25 -2.45 0.81 12.71
C ASP A 25 -1.51 0.84 11.50
N ILE A 26 -0.88 -0.29 11.25
CA ILE A 26 0.03 -0.47 10.12
C ILE A 26 -0.81 -0.74 8.87
N MET A 27 -0.58 0.05 7.82
CA MET A 27 -1.17 -0.17 6.51
C MET A 27 -0.08 -0.58 5.52
N THR A 28 -0.19 -1.80 5.00
CA THR A 28 0.70 -2.29 3.94
C THR A 28 0.23 -1.78 2.58
N VAL A 29 1.00 -0.85 1.99
CA VAL A 29 0.72 -0.32 0.64
C VAL A 29 1.22 -1.25 -0.45
N VAL A 30 2.38 -1.88 -0.22
CA VAL A 30 3.00 -2.88 -1.10
C VAL A 30 3.68 -3.92 -0.24
N GLY A 31 3.51 -5.19 -0.60
CA GLY A 31 3.99 -6.33 0.17
C GLY A 31 2.85 -7.21 0.63
N ARG A 32 3.12 -8.02 1.65
CA ARG A 32 2.19 -9.03 2.16
C ARG A 32 1.82 -8.73 3.60
N ASP A 33 0.53 -8.81 3.88
CA ASP A 33 -0.04 -8.75 5.23
C ASP A 33 -1.06 -9.89 5.40
N GLY A 34 -0.70 -10.89 6.21
CA GLY A 34 -1.46 -12.13 6.32
C GLY A 34 -1.62 -12.84 4.96
N ASP A 35 -2.87 -13.07 4.56
CA ASP A 35 -3.25 -13.69 3.28
C ASP A 35 -3.39 -12.68 2.13
N ALA A 36 -3.34 -11.37 2.42
CA ALA A 36 -3.42 -10.33 1.41
C ALA A 36 -2.02 -9.95 0.92
N GLU A 37 -1.85 -9.81 -0.39
CA GLU A 37 -0.60 -9.41 -1.01
C GLU A 37 -0.88 -8.41 -2.13
N ILE A 38 -0.07 -7.35 -2.16
CA ILE A 38 -0.03 -6.37 -3.26
C ILE A 38 1.40 -6.36 -3.77
N THR A 39 1.60 -6.90 -4.98
CA THR A 39 2.94 -6.98 -5.57
C THR A 39 3.32 -5.69 -6.30
N MET A 40 4.63 -5.44 -6.42
CA MET A 40 5.14 -4.32 -7.24
C MET A 40 4.75 -4.47 -8.71
N ASP A 41 4.62 -5.70 -9.20
CA ASP A 41 4.21 -5.98 -10.57
C ASP A 41 2.74 -5.62 -10.82
N GLU A 42 1.83 -5.92 -9.88
CA GLU A 42 0.43 -5.50 -9.98
C GLU A 42 0.31 -3.97 -9.98
N MET A 43 1.07 -3.28 -9.14
CA MET A 43 1.11 -1.81 -9.17
C MET A 43 1.67 -1.27 -10.49
N ALA A 44 2.69 -1.91 -11.03
CA ALA A 44 3.29 -1.53 -12.31
C ALA A 44 2.29 -1.70 -13.46
N GLN A 45 1.53 -2.80 -13.46
CA GLN A 45 0.45 -3.04 -14.42
C GLN A 45 -0.63 -1.98 -14.35
N LEU A 46 -1.09 -1.60 -13.14
CA LEU A 46 -2.07 -0.53 -12.95
C LEU A 46 -1.58 0.83 -13.46
N ARG A 47 -0.27 1.08 -13.36
CA ARG A 47 0.37 2.32 -13.82
C ARG A 47 0.80 2.27 -15.30
N GLY A 48 0.76 1.11 -15.94
CA GLY A 48 1.25 0.91 -17.30
C GLY A 48 2.78 1.03 -17.43
N THR A 49 3.52 0.65 -16.39
CA THR A 49 4.99 0.74 -16.33
C THR A 49 5.61 -0.60 -15.87
N ILE A 50 6.90 -0.60 -15.55
CA ILE A 50 7.68 -1.73 -15.01
C ILE A 50 7.84 -1.60 -13.49
N ASN A 51 8.02 -2.76 -12.83
CA ASN A 51 8.21 -2.85 -11.38
C ASN A 51 9.36 -1.99 -10.84
N TYR A 52 10.47 -1.86 -11.58
CA TYR A 52 11.60 -1.03 -11.21
C TYR A 52 11.25 0.46 -11.06
N GLU A 53 10.38 1.00 -11.92
CA GLU A 53 9.96 2.40 -11.79
C GLU A 53 9.13 2.63 -10.52
N VAL A 54 8.31 1.66 -10.14
CA VAL A 54 7.52 1.72 -8.91
C VAL A 54 8.44 1.69 -7.69
N ALA A 55 9.41 0.77 -7.68
CA ALA A 55 10.41 0.69 -6.61
C ALA A 55 11.25 1.98 -6.49
N CYS A 56 11.71 2.54 -7.61
CA CYS A 56 12.44 3.81 -7.62
C CYS A 56 11.59 4.98 -7.09
N GLY A 57 10.29 5.00 -7.36
CA GLY A 57 9.37 6.04 -6.87
C GLY A 57 9.28 6.11 -5.34
N PHE A 58 9.32 4.96 -4.66
CA PHE A 58 9.33 4.91 -3.20
C PHE A 58 10.68 5.31 -2.56
N GLY A 59 11.75 5.33 -3.34
CA GLY A 59 13.12 5.40 -2.82
C GLY A 59 13.62 6.78 -2.36
N MET A 60 12.91 7.89 -2.66
CA MET A 60 13.44 9.24 -2.45
C MET A 60 13.09 9.89 -1.09
N ARG A 61 11.90 9.66 -0.56
CA ARG A 61 11.40 10.36 0.66
C ARG A 61 11.08 9.44 1.83
N LEU A 62 11.10 8.13 1.62
CA LEU A 62 10.80 7.14 2.66
C LEU A 62 12.08 6.69 3.37
N GLU A 63 11.98 6.54 4.68
CA GLU A 63 13.01 5.90 5.50
C GLU A 63 13.15 4.43 5.12
N LYS A 64 14.39 3.94 5.02
CA LYS A 64 14.71 2.55 4.67
C LYS A 64 15.25 1.85 5.91
N ILE A 65 14.46 0.95 6.46
CA ILE A 65 14.82 0.13 7.62
C ILE A 65 15.29 -1.23 7.08
N TYR A 66 16.50 -1.64 7.47
CA TYR A 66 17.08 -2.94 7.13
C TYR A 66 17.20 -3.77 8.40
N CYS A 67 16.76 -5.02 8.36
CA CYS A 67 16.78 -5.97 9.47
C CYS A 67 17.75 -7.14 9.21
#